data_AF-A0A4V3SC43-F1
#
_entry.id   AF-A0A4V3SC43-F1
#
_cell.length_a   1.000
_cell.length_b   1.000
_cell.length_c   1.000
_cell.angle_alpha   90.00
_cell.angle_beta   90.00
_cell.angle_gamma   90.00
#
_symmetry.space_group_name_H-M   'P 1'
#
loop_
_entity.id
_entity.type
_entity.pdbx_description
1 polymer ?
#
loop_
_entity_poly.entity_id
_entity_poly.type
_entity_poly.pdbx_seq_one_letter_code
_entity_poly.pdbx_strand_id
1 'polypeptide(L)'
;MPPFPLCSTKCGKNAILKRPKTGDTLCKECFFLAFETEIHDTIVNGKLFKPGDKVAIGASGGKDSTVLAYVLKTLNERYKYGLDLFLLSIDEGITGNGTEMIA
;
A
#
# COMPACT_ATOMS: atom_id res chain seq x y z
N MET A 1 -0.18 25.25 24.34
CA MET A 1 -0.49 24.70 22.99
C MET A 1 0.66 23.77 22.63
N PRO A 2 0.43 22.50 22.25
CA PRO A 2 1.52 21.64 21.84
C PRO A 2 2.23 22.26 20.62
N PRO A 3 3.58 22.23 20.55
CA PRO A 3 4.33 22.87 19.47
C PRO A 3 4.11 22.23 18.09
N PHE A 4 3.49 21.04 18.06
CA PHE A 4 3.18 20.30 16.84
C PHE A 4 1.71 19.87 16.84
N PRO A 5 1.04 19.86 15.67
CA PRO A 5 -0.32 19.34 15.56
C PRO A 5 -0.33 17.87 15.99
N LEU A 6 -1.32 17.50 16.81
CA LEU A 6 -1.51 16.11 17.24
C LEU A 6 -2.19 15.30 16.13
N CYS A 7 -1.95 13.99 16.12
CA CYS A 7 -2.63 13.10 15.20
C CYS A 7 -4.15 13.09 15.42
N SER A 8 -4.95 13.26 14.36
CA SER A 8 -6.41 13.31 14.40
C SER A 8 -7.03 12.03 14.97
N THR A 9 -6.36 10.88 14.84
CA THR A 9 -6.80 9.59 15.41
C THR A 9 -6.59 9.49 16.92
N LYS A 10 -6.04 10.53 17.57
CA LYS A 10 -5.75 10.57 19.01
C LYS A 10 -4.83 9.45 19.50
N CYS A 11 -3.91 9.00 18.65
CA CYS A 11 -2.93 7.95 18.98
C CYS A 11 -1.77 8.41 19.89
N GLY A 12 -1.79 9.65 20.38
CA GLY A 12 -0.76 10.21 21.27
C GLY A 12 0.52 10.67 20.57
N LYS A 13 0.62 10.59 19.23
CA LYS A 13 1.78 11.03 18.44
C LYS A 13 1.52 12.35 17.73
N ASN A 14 2.61 13.05 17.40
CA ASN A 14 2.56 14.25 16.57
C ASN A 14 2.23 13.88 15.13
N ALA A 15 1.37 14.69 14.50
CA ALA A 15 1.08 14.60 13.09
C ALA A 15 2.29 15.10 12.27
N ILE A 16 2.57 14.42 11.16
CA ILE A 16 3.67 14.74 10.24
C ILE A 16 3.19 15.07 8.84
N LEU A 17 1.92 14.78 8.54
CA LEU A 17 1.31 15.07 7.24
C LEU A 17 -0.16 15.44 7.40
N LYS A 18 -0.68 16.19 6.43
CA LYS A 18 -2.10 16.47 6.29
C LYS A 18 -2.64 15.76 5.06
N ARG A 19 -3.69 14.96 5.23
CA ARG A 19 -4.32 14.23 4.13
C ARG A 19 -5.00 15.22 3.19
N PRO A 20 -4.70 15.22 1.88
CA PRO A 20 -5.36 16.12 0.93
C PRO A 20 -6.84 15.77 0.74
N LYS A 21 -7.21 14.48 0.83
CA LYS A 21 -8.58 14.01 0.61
C LYS A 21 -9.55 14.40 1.73
N THR A 22 -9.13 14.29 2.99
CA THR A 22 -10.01 14.46 4.16
C THR A 22 -9.67 15.68 5.01
N GLY A 23 -8.46 16.25 4.85
CA GLY A 23 -7.95 17.33 5.70
C GLY A 23 -7.37 16.86 7.04
N ASP A 24 -7.40 15.56 7.35
CA ASP A 24 -6.90 15.01 8.62
C ASP A 24 -5.39 15.18 8.76
N THR A 25 -4.91 15.55 9.95
CA THR A 25 -3.49 15.59 10.28
C THR A 25 -3.09 14.28 10.95
N LEU A 26 -2.25 13.46 10.31
CA LEU A 26 -1.90 12.13 10.78
C LEU A 26 -0.40 11.99 11.08
N CYS A 27 -0.09 11.12 12.05
CA CYS A 27 1.26 10.59 12.20
C CYS A 27 1.53 9.53 11.10
N LYS A 28 2.79 9.09 10.98
CA LYS A 28 3.23 8.11 9.98
C LYS A 28 2.41 6.82 10.02
N GLU A 29 2.25 6.20 11.19
CA GLU A 29 1.61 4.89 11.27
C GLU A 29 0.10 4.97 11.05
N CYS A 30 -0.55 6.01 11.58
CA CYS A 30 -1.98 6.21 11.35
C CYS A 30 -2.28 6.51 9.87
N PHE A 31 -1.36 7.19 9.17
CA PHE A 31 -1.48 7.35 7.73
C PHE A 31 -1.37 6.02 6.99
N PHE A 32 -0.35 5.19 7.27
CA PHE A 32 -0.21 3.88 6.62
C PHE A 32 -1.43 2.99 6.89
N LEU A 33 -1.90 2.93 8.13
CA LEU A 33 -3.09 2.16 8.47
C LEU A 33 -4.32 2.65 7.71
N ALA A 34 -4.56 3.96 7.66
CA ALA A 34 -5.69 4.53 6.92
C ALA A 34 -5.58 4.25 5.42
N PHE A 35 -4.38 4.42 4.84
CA PHE A 35 -4.11 4.17 3.42
C PHE A 35 -4.34 2.70 3.04
N GLU A 36 -3.77 1.76 3.81
CA GLU A 36 -3.95 0.33 3.60
C GLU A 36 -5.40 -0.11 3.81
N THR A 37 -6.11 0.48 4.78
CA THR A 37 -7.53 0.18 5.04
C THR A 37 -8.42 0.63 3.90
N GLU A 38 -8.18 1.81 3.30
CA GLU A 38 -8.94 2.26 2.12
C GLU A 38 -8.76 1.31 0.92
N ILE A 39 -7.57 0.72 0.77
CA ILE A 39 -7.31 -0.29 -0.26
C ILE A 39 -8.01 -1.61 0.07
N HIS A 40 -7.98 -2.05 1.34
CA HIS A 40 -8.74 -3.21 1.81
C HIS A 40 -10.24 -3.06 1.53
N ASP A 41 -10.82 -1.92 1.89
CA ASP A 41 -12.23 -1.64 1.67
C ASP A 41 -12.58 -1.68 0.17
N THR A 42 -11.69 -1.14 -0.68
CA THR A 42 -11.87 -1.21 -2.13
C THR A 42 -11.88 -2.65 -2.64
N ILE A 43 -10.96 -3.49 -2.16
CA ILE A 43 -10.86 -4.91 -2.53
C ILE A 43 -12.12 -5.67 -2.11
N VAL A 44 -12.57 -5.50 -0.86
CA VAL A 44 -13.71 -6.23 -0.29
C VAL A 44 -15.02 -5.77 -0.91
N ASN A 45 -15.25 -4.45 -1.01
CA ASN A 45 -16.47 -3.90 -1.61
C ASN A 45 -16.56 -4.23 -3.11
N GLY A 46 -15.42 -4.24 -3.80
CA GLY A 46 -15.32 -4.64 -5.20
C GLY A 46 -15.38 -6.16 -5.41
N LYS A 47 -15.28 -6.97 -4.34
CA LYS A 47 -15.20 -8.44 -4.40
C LYS A 47 -14.13 -8.93 -5.39
N LEU A 48 -12.96 -8.28 -5.36
CA LEU A 48 -11.93 -8.46 -6.39
C LEU A 48 -11.28 -9.85 -6.38
N PHE A 49 -11.26 -10.51 -5.22
CA PHE A 49 -10.57 -11.79 -5.05
C PHE A 49 -11.40 -12.80 -4.26
N LYS A 50 -11.02 -14.07 -4.41
CA LYS A 50 -11.47 -15.19 -3.60
C LYS A 50 -10.26 -15.90 -2.97
N PRO A 51 -10.41 -16.52 -1.79
CA PRO A 51 -9.35 -17.34 -1.22
C PRO A 51 -8.92 -18.45 -2.19
N GLY A 52 -7.60 -18.61 -2.36
CA GLY A 52 -6.99 -19.56 -3.30
C GLY A 52 -6.73 -19.00 -4.70
N ASP A 53 -7.15 -17.77 -5.00
CA ASP A 53 -6.85 -17.14 -6.29
C ASP A 53 -5.34 -16.92 -6.47
N LYS A 54 -4.86 -17.16 -7.69
CA LYS A 54 -3.51 -16.82 -8.13
C LYS A 54 -3.54 -15.44 -8.79
N VAL A 55 -2.82 -14.49 -8.21
CA VAL A 55 -2.84 -13.08 -8.65
C VAL A 55 -1.47 -12.67 -9.14
N ALA A 56 -1.37 -12.35 -10.43
CA ALA A 56 -0.17 -11.76 -11.02
C ALA A 56 -0.21 -10.23 -10.89
N ILE A 57 0.85 -9.66 -10.33
CA ILE A 57 1.05 -8.22 -10.13
C ILE A 57 2.10 -7.76 -11.13
N GLY A 58 1.66 -6.98 -12.13
CA GLY A 58 2.56 -6.33 -13.07
C GLY A 58 3.39 -5.24 -12.38
N ALA A 59 4.71 -5.35 -12.42
CA ALA A 59 5.64 -4.41 -11.81
C ALA A 59 6.65 -3.86 -12.83
N SER A 60 6.62 -2.54 -12.99
CA SER A 60 7.53 -1.80 -13.86
C SER A 60 8.80 -1.30 -13.16
N GLY A 61 8.98 -1.61 -11.87
CA GLY A 61 10.02 -1.01 -11.02
C GLY A 61 9.71 0.44 -10.56
N GLY A 62 8.55 0.98 -10.94
CA GLY A 62 8.09 2.30 -10.51
C GLY A 62 7.59 2.33 -9.06
N LYS A 63 7.46 3.54 -8.52
CA LYS A 63 6.97 3.76 -7.14
C LYS A 63 5.59 3.15 -6.93
N ASP A 64 4.67 3.39 -7.86
CA ASP A 64 3.27 2.96 -7.74
C ASP A 64 3.13 1.43 -7.77
N SER A 65 3.79 0.76 -8.71
CA SER A 65 3.74 -0.69 -8.86
C SER A 65 4.44 -1.41 -7.69
N THR A 66 5.53 -0.86 -7.19
CA THR A 66 6.23 -1.38 -6.01
C THR A 66 5.39 -1.23 -4.74
N VAL A 67 4.76 -0.05 -4.55
CA VAL A 67 3.85 0.18 -3.41
C VAL A 67 2.64 -0.74 -3.48
N LEU A 68 2.05 -0.93 -4.66
CA LEU A 68 0.92 -1.84 -4.84
C LEU A 68 1.29 -3.28 -4.46
N ALA A 69 2.43 -3.79 -4.94
CA ALA A 69 2.91 -5.12 -4.59
C ALA A 69 3.13 -5.27 -3.08
N TYR A 70 3.78 -4.28 -2.45
CA TYR A 70 4.01 -4.28 -1.01
C TYR A 70 2.71 -4.26 -0.19
N VAL A 71 1.76 -3.41 -0.57
CA VAL A 71 0.47 -3.30 0.13
C VAL A 71 -0.35 -4.56 -0.05
N LEU A 72 -0.43 -5.13 -1.26
CA LEU A 72 -1.16 -6.38 -1.49
C LEU A 72 -0.60 -7.53 -0.65
N LYS A 73 0.72 -7.66 -0.55
CA LYS A 73 1.35 -8.63 0.35
C LYS A 73 0.96 -8.38 1.81
N THR A 74 1.10 -7.15 2.28
CA THR A 74 0.77 -6.74 3.65
C THR A 74 -0.70 -7.04 3.99
N LEU A 75 -1.62 -6.73 3.08
CA LEU A 75 -3.05 -6.98 3.26
C LEU A 75 -3.40 -8.47 3.20
N ASN A 76 -2.76 -9.23 2.30
CA ASN A 76 -2.95 -10.68 2.20
C ASN A 76 -2.58 -11.37 3.51
N GLU A 77 -1.47 -10.98 4.14
CA GLU A 77 -1.03 -11.48 5.45
C GLU A 77 -1.95 -11.02 6.59
N ARG A 78 -2.26 -9.71 6.65
CA ARG A 78 -3.05 -9.12 7.75
C ARG A 78 -4.50 -9.59 7.77
N TYR A 79 -5.15 -9.62 6.61
CA TYR A 79 -6.57 -9.95 6.47
C TYR A 79 -6.81 -11.40 6.03
N LYS A 80 -5.73 -12.18 5.84
CA LYS A 80 -5.76 -13.59 5.45
C LYS A 80 -6.60 -13.82 4.20
N TYR A 81 -6.38 -13.02 3.16
CA TYR A 81 -7.11 -13.21 1.89
C TYR A 81 -6.85 -14.59 1.28
N GLY A 82 -5.68 -15.19 1.55
CA GLY A 82 -5.33 -16.51 1.04
C GLY A 82 -4.98 -16.50 -0.45
N LEU A 83 -4.39 -15.41 -0.93
CA LEU A 83 -3.97 -15.25 -2.32
C LEU A 83 -2.55 -15.80 -2.51
N ASP A 84 -2.32 -16.38 -3.68
CA ASP A 84 -1.00 -16.76 -4.17
C ASP A 84 -0.50 -15.64 -5.10
N LEU A 85 0.44 -14.82 -4.61
CA LEU A 85 0.86 -13.58 -5.26
C LEU A 85 2.12 -13.81 -6.10
N PHE A 86 2.07 -13.40 -7.37
CA PHE A 86 3.19 -13.50 -8.31
C PHE A 86 3.59 -12.11 -8.80
N LEU A 87 4.86 -11.75 -8.70
CA LEU A 87 5.36 -10.51 -9.29
C LEU A 87 5.78 -10.80 -10.75
N LEU A 88 5.24 -10.04 -11.69
CA LEU A 88 5.58 -10.13 -13.10
C LEU A 88 6.16 -8.81 -13.57
N SER A 89 7.36 -8.85 -14.14
CA SER A 89 7.96 -7.71 -14.82
C SER A 89 8.34 -8.09 -16.23
N ILE A 90 8.22 -7.14 -17.14
CA ILE A 90 8.58 -7.28 -18.54
C ILE A 90 9.78 -6.37 -18.78
N ASP A 91 10.91 -6.97 -19.13
CA ASP A 91 12.05 -6.23 -19.63
C ASP A 91 11.81 -5.91 -21.12
N GLU A 92 11.62 -4.62 -21.42
CA GLU A 92 11.37 -4.13 -22.78
C GLU A 92 12.65 -4.10 -23.63
N GLY A 93 13.82 -4.47 -23.09
CA GLY A 93 15.08 -4.56 -23.84
C GLY A 93 15.67 -3.20 -24.23
N ILE A 94 15.21 -2.12 -23.60
CA ILE A 94 15.80 -0.79 -23.73
C ILE A 94 17.05 -0.74 -22.86
N THR A 95 18.23 -0.69 -23.48
CA THR A 95 19.52 -0.53 -22.79
C THR A 95 19.58 0.80 -22.03
N GLY A 96 19.18 0.80 -20.76
CA GLY A 96 19.27 2.00 -19.92
C GLY A 96 18.61 1.87 -18.56
N ASN A 97 19.46 1.73 -17.54
CA ASN A 97 19.21 1.84 -16.09
C ASN A 97 18.68 0.58 -15.39
N GLY A 98 19.64 -0.18 -14.86
CA GLY A 98 19.44 -1.34 -14.01
C GLY A 98 18.45 -1.06 -12.87
N THR A 99 17.37 -1.82 -12.86
CA THR A 99 16.48 -1.91 -11.71
C THR A 99 16.45 -3.37 -11.31
N GLU A 100 17.26 -3.67 -10.29
CA GLU A 100 17.28 -4.95 -9.61
C GLU A 100 15.90 -5.19 -8.99
N MET A 101 15.20 -6.22 -9.46
CA MET A 101 13.93 -6.61 -8.90
C MET A 101 14.16 -7.63 -7.80
N ILE A 102 13.97 -7.19 -6.55
CA ILE A 102 13.89 -8.08 -5.41
C ILE A 102 12.62 -8.94 -5.52
N ALA A 103 12.81 -10.26 -5.55
CA ALA A 103 11.77 -11.26 -5.35
C ALA A 103 11.52 -11.45 -3.85
#